data_AF-A0A9E6DUX5-F1
#
_entry.id   AF-A0A9E6DUX5-F1
#
_cell.length_a   1.000
_cell.length_b   1.000
_cell.length_c   1.000
_cell.angle_alpha   90.00
_cell.angle_beta   90.00
_cell.angle_gamma   90.00
#
_symmetry.space_group_name_H-M   'P 1'
#
loop_
_entity.id
_entity.type
_entity.pdbx_description
1 polymer ?
#
loop_
_entity_poly.entity_id
_entity_poly.type
_entity_poly.pdbx_seq_one_letter_code
_entity_poly.pdbx_strand_id
1 'polypeptide(L)' 'MKLLNVDPTEVEVLSVFVINCFMCANTHYVSRVKTVREAIEYAAKEGWHGYETDSEVCSTACPKCIQEVKENEAEAQA' A
#
# COMPACT_ATOMS: atom_id res chain seq x y z
N MET A 1 3.20 -27.39 -14.27
CA MET A 1 1.75 -27.64 -14.08
C MET A 1 1.04 -27.08 -15.31
N LYS A 2 0.36 -27.90 -16.11
CA LYS A 2 -0.45 -27.41 -17.25
C LYS A 2 -1.89 -27.35 -16.79
N LEU A 3 -2.50 -26.17 -16.88
CA LEU A 3 -3.95 -26.02 -16.73
C LEU A 3 -4.58 -26.62 -18.00
N LEU A 4 -5.28 -27.75 -17.87
CA LEU A 4 -6.02 -28.39 -18.95
C LEU A 4 -7.51 -28.24 -18.62
N ASN A 5 -8.31 -27.84 -19.61
CA ASN A 5 -9.78 -27.67 -19.50
C ASN A 5 -10.25 -26.58 -18.51
N VAL A 6 -9.63 -25.40 -18.52
CA VAL A 6 -10.17 -24.25 -17.77
C VAL A 6 -11.38 -23.71 -18.54
N ASP A 7 -12.55 -23.70 -17.90
CA ASP A 7 -13.72 -23.04 -18.45
C ASP A 7 -13.50 -21.51 -18.36
N PRO A 8 -13.65 -20.75 -19.46
CA PRO A 8 -13.50 -19.29 -19.41
C PRO A 8 -14.41 -18.60 -18.39
N THR A 9 -15.55 -19.21 -18.03
CA THR A 9 -16.45 -18.70 -16.98
C THR A 9 -15.88 -18.83 -15.56
N GLU A 10 -14.86 -19.67 -15.38
CA GLU A 10 -14.12 -19.82 -14.11
C GLU A 10 -12.95 -18.81 -13.98
N VAL A 11 -12.74 -17.96 -14.99
CA VAL A 11 -11.62 -17.00 -15.02
C VAL A 11 -12.10 -15.59 -14.70
N GLU A 12 -11.57 -15.02 -13.62
CA GLU A 12 -11.75 -13.60 -13.27
C GLU A 12 -10.46 -12.82 -13.55
N VAL A 13 -10.58 -11.69 -14.24
CA VAL A 13 -9.46 -10.74 -14.42
C VAL A 13 -9.44 -9.77 -13.25
N LEU A 14 -8.36 -9.77 -12.49
CA LEU A 14 -8.16 -8.88 -11.35
C LEU A 14 -7.05 -7.86 -11.64
N SER A 15 -7.29 -6.61 -11.25
CA SER A 15 -6.24 -5.60 -11.16
C SER A 15 -5.60 -5.66 -9.77
N VAL A 16 -4.27 -5.62 -9.74
CA VAL A 16 -3.47 -5.58 -8.50
C VAL A 16 -2.60 -4.33 -8.53
N PHE A 17 -2.74 -3.52 -7.49
CA PHE A 17 -1.91 -2.36 -7.23
C PHE A 17 -0.90 -2.71 -6.15
N VAL A 18 0.34 -2.29 -6.36
CA VAL A 18 1.46 -2.58 -5.47
C VAL A 18 1.99 -1.28 -4.89
N ILE A 19 2.00 -1.18 -3.57
CA ILE A 19 2.46 -0.01 -2.83
C ILE A 19 3.70 -0.41 -2.04
N ASN A 20 4.78 0.36 -2.15
CA ASN A 20 6.04 0.07 -1.47
C ASN A 20 6.34 1.15 -0.44
N CYS A 21 6.76 0.73 0.76
CA CYS A 21 7.25 1.62 1.78
C CYS A 21 8.63 2.15 1.38
N PHE A 22 8.78 3.46 1.34
CA PHE A 22 10.06 4.12 1.06
C PHE A 22 11.13 3.80 2.12
N MET A 23 10.72 3.65 3.38
CA MET A 23 11.64 3.47 4.52
C MET A 23 12.21 2.04 4.63
N CYS A 24 11.36 1.03 4.42
CA CYS A 24 11.72 -0.37 4.71
C CYS A 24 11.47 -1.34 3.55
N ALA A 25 11.09 -0.82 2.37
CA ALA A 25 10.74 -1.60 1.19
C ALA A 25 9.60 -2.63 1.40
N ASN A 26 8.86 -2.56 2.51
CA ASN A 26 7.70 -3.42 2.73
C ASN A 26 6.67 -3.19 1.62
N THR A 27 6.12 -4.27 1.08
CA THR A 27 5.17 -4.23 -0.03
C THR A 27 3.76 -4.52 0.46
N HIS A 28 2.81 -3.71 0.02
CA HIS A 28 1.39 -3.91 0.23
C HIS A 28 0.66 -4.07 -1.10
N TYR A 29 -0.18 -5.09 -1.16
CA TYR A 29 -0.92 -5.46 -2.36
C TYR A 29 -2.39 -5.14 -2.17
N VAL A 30 -2.93 -4.29 -3.03
CA VAL A 30 -4.36 -3.96 -3.07
C VAL A 30 -4.95 -4.56 -4.33
N SER A 31 -5.98 -5.38 -4.18
CA SER A 31 -6.70 -6.00 -5.30
C SER A 31 -8.19 -5.70 -5.23
N ARG A 32 -8.94 -6.07 -6.27
CA ARG A 32 -10.40 -5.87 -6.36
C ARG A 32 -10.83 -4.39 -6.30
N VAL A 33 -9.94 -3.49 -6.69
CA VAL A 33 -10.21 -2.07 -6.90
C VAL A 33 -9.98 -1.71 -8.37
N LYS A 34 -10.65 -0.67 -8.84
CA LYS A 34 -10.65 -0.26 -10.25
C LYS A 34 -9.68 0.86 -10.54
N THR A 35 -9.34 1.68 -9.54
CA THR A 35 -8.50 2.86 -9.74
C THR A 35 -7.36 2.95 -8.73
N VAL A 36 -6.30 3.68 -9.12
CA VAL A 36 -5.19 4.01 -8.22
C VAL A 36 -5.69 4.77 -6.99
N ARG A 37 -6.66 5.67 -7.16
CA ARG A 37 -7.25 6.44 -6.05
C ARG A 37 -7.90 5.52 -5.02
N GLU A 38 -8.71 4.58 -5.46
CA GLU A 38 -9.30 3.58 -4.57
C GLU A 38 -8.21 2.78 -3.85
N ALA A 39 -7.15 2.36 -4.56
CA ALA A 39 -6.05 1.63 -3.94
C ALA A 39 -5.36 2.44 -2.83
N ILE A 40 -5.14 3.75 -3.05
CA ILE A 40 -4.57 4.67 -2.06
C ILE A 40 -5.51 4.82 -0.85
N GLU A 41 -6.80 5.02 -1.08
CA GLU A 41 -7.80 5.15 0.00
C GLU A 41 -7.88 3.87 0.84
N TYR A 42 -7.78 2.69 0.22
CA TYR A 42 -7.71 1.41 0.94
C TYR A 42 -6.45 1.32 1.80
N ALA A 43 -5.28 1.60 1.21
CA ALA A 43 -4.02 1.57 1.95
C ALA A 43 -4.01 2.58 3.11
N ALA A 44 -4.59 3.78 2.90
CA ALA A 44 -4.71 4.80 3.94
C ALA A 44 -5.57 4.34 5.13
N LYS A 45 -6.66 3.60 4.89
CA LYS A 45 -7.48 2.99 5.95
C LYS A 45 -6.70 1.92 6.74
N GLU A 46 -5.73 1.27 6.12
CA GLU A 46 -4.81 0.33 6.77
C GLU A 46 -3.61 1.02 7.44
N GLY A 47 -3.58 2.35 7.48
CA GLY A 47 -2.56 3.14 8.17
C GLY A 47 -1.32 3.43 7.32
N TRP A 48 -1.35 3.17 6.01
CA TRP A 48 -0.32 3.68 5.11
C TRP A 48 -0.46 5.19 4.96
N HIS A 49 0.68 5.87 4.83
CA HIS A 49 0.72 7.32 4.71
C HIS A 49 1.56 7.75 3.51
N GLY A 50 1.14 8.82 2.86
CA GLY A 50 1.78 9.44 1.72
C GLY A 50 0.81 10.47 1.13
N TYR A 51 1.33 11.57 0.62
CA TYR A 51 0.50 12.62 0.05
C TYR A 51 1.27 13.44 -0.99
N GLU A 52 0.53 14.10 -1.85
CA GLU A 52 1.04 15.04 -2.83
C GLU A 52 0.14 16.27 -2.81
N THR A 53 0.78 17.43 -2.73
CA THR A 53 0.17 18.77 -2.82
C THR A 53 0.88 19.56 -3.91
N ASP A 54 0.38 20.74 -4.25
CA ASP A 54 0.99 21.60 -5.28
C ASP A 54 2.44 22.02 -4.96
N SER A 55 2.85 21.95 -3.70
CA SER A 55 4.16 22.40 -3.22
C SER A 55 5.03 21.31 -2.59
N GLU A 56 4.46 20.13 -2.30
CA GLU A 56 5.14 19.10 -1.52
C GLU A 56 4.69 17.70 -1.91
N VAL A 57 5.66 16.78 -1.97
CA VAL A 57 5.42 15.35 -2.15
C VAL A 57 6.00 14.61 -0.94
N CYS A 58 5.16 13.87 -0.23
CA CYS A 58 5.56 13.01 0.88
C CYS A 58 5.70 11.57 0.40
N SER A 59 6.87 10.96 0.65
CA SER A 59 7.14 9.57 0.33
C SER A 59 6.21 8.62 1.09
N THR A 60 5.86 7.50 0.45
CA THR A 60 4.97 6.51 1.04
C THR A 60 5.63 5.78 2.21
N ALA A 61 4.96 5.71 3.36
CA ALA A 61 5.42 5.02 4.56
C ALA A 61 4.36 4.01 5.05
N CYS A 62 4.83 2.85 5.52
CA CYS A 62 3.96 1.84 6.11
C CYS A 62 3.65 2.18 7.58
N PRO A 63 2.54 1.67 8.15
CA PRO A 63 2.14 1.97 9.53
C PRO A 63 3.22 1.62 10.56
N LYS A 64 4.00 0.56 10.30
CA LYS A 64 5.10 0.15 11.17
C LYS A 64 6.19 1.21 11.28
N CYS A 65 6.69 1.72 10.16
CA CYS A 65 7.76 2.74 10.18
C CYS A 65 7.27 4.05 10.78
N ILE A 66 5.99 4.41 10.57
CA ILE A 66 5.39 5.59 11.19
C ILE A 66 5.35 5.42 12.72
N GLN A 67 4.99 4.23 13.19
CA GLN A 67 4.97 3.94 14.62
C GLN A 67 6.37 3.99 15.24
N GLU A 68 7.36 3.38 14.60
CA GLU A 68 8.77 3.39 15.06
C GLU A 68 9.30 4.82 15.21
N VAL A 69 9.00 5.71 14.25
CA VAL A 69 9.41 7.12 14.33
C VAL A 69 8.76 7.81 15.53
N LYS A 70 7.46 7.59 15.77
CA LYS A 70 6.75 8.19 16.92
C LYS A 70 7.31 7.71 18.26
N GLU A 71 7.66 6.43 18.36
CA GLU A 71 8.27 5.86 19.55
C GLU A 71 9.66 6.47 19.81
N ASN A 72 10.51 6.56 18.77
CA ASN A 72 11.82 7.19 18.87
C ASN A 72 11.75 8.68 19.26
N GLU A 73 10.79 9.43 18.71
CA GLU A 73 10.57 10.84 19.06
C GLU A 73 10.13 11.01 20.52
N ALA A 74 9.29 10.10 21.02
CA ALA A 74 8.85 10.11 22.42
C ALA A 74 9.99 9.79 23.38
N GLU A 75 10.85 8.82 23.04
CA GLU A 75 12.05 8.49 23.83
C GLU A 75 13.05 9.64 23.87
N ALA A 76 13.25 10.35 22.75
CA ALA A 76 14.17 11.49 22.70
C ALA A 76 13.72 12.70 23.55
N GLN A 77 12.43 12.75 23.92
CA GLN A 77 11.85 13.82 24.74
C GLN A 77 11.76 13.48 26.24
N ALA A 78 12.09 12.24 26.63
CA ALA A 78 12.05 11.74 28.01
C ALA A 78 13.40 11.92 28.73
#